data_AF-A0A3P9GYZ2-F1
#
_entry.id   AF-A0A3P9GYZ2-F1
#
_cell.length_a   1.000
_cell.length_b   1.000
_cell.length_c   1.000
_cell.angle_alpha   90.00
_cell.angle_beta   90.00
_cell.angle_gamma   90.00
#
_symmetry.space_group_name_H-M   'P 1'
#
loop_
_entity.id
_entity.type
_entity.pdbx_description
1 polymer ?
#
loop_
_entity_poly.entity_id
_entity_poly.type
_entity_poly.pdbx_seq_one_letter_code
_entity_poly.pdbx_strand_id
1 'polypeptide(L)'
;MQRFQGEDANWKQMRREQIRMSERALKGQMDENIRRQEREKHKDMLEKQELLHQNQVQLHQAALEEERRKAARIALHSFNQAQAAERAESLKEQHRQEETENLAEMWHTMTSDMLTECADAGERDVGGGKPPQILPDRWKGIRPEQLRSFQRDREQQCQQKQKQCDAAKIQDAAWNLEQLTLTRKAEEEERRKAEKMRELRIQMDQYNMKLAREQRAHQEYLNKKLYTNKPTKDYFYQFNTSSR
;
A
#
# COMPACT_ATOMS: atom_id res chain seq x y z
N MET A 1 -96.58 -130.20 -55.07
CA MET A 1 -95.24 -129.68 -55.40
C MET A 1 -95.14 -128.25 -54.93
N GLN A 2 -94.26 -127.99 -53.97
CA GLN A 2 -94.01 -126.70 -53.33
C GLN A 2 -93.46 -125.68 -54.33
N ARG A 3 -94.09 -124.50 -54.42
CA ARG A 3 -93.43 -123.27 -54.89
C ARG A 3 -93.29 -122.37 -53.67
N PHE A 4 -92.05 -122.09 -53.28
CA PHE A 4 -91.70 -121.30 -52.11
C PHE A 4 -91.65 -119.82 -52.53
N GLN A 5 -92.39 -118.94 -51.85
CA GLN A 5 -92.48 -117.49 -52.15
C GLN A 5 -91.17 -116.71 -51.91
N GLY A 6 -90.06 -117.41 -51.65
CA GLY A 6 -88.72 -116.83 -51.47
C GLY A 6 -87.82 -116.87 -52.71
N GLU A 7 -88.24 -117.45 -53.84
CA GLU A 7 -87.49 -117.36 -55.11
C GLU A 7 -87.78 -116.04 -55.83
N ASP A 8 -87.01 -115.02 -55.47
CA ASP A 8 -87.07 -113.72 -56.12
C ASP A 8 -86.37 -113.79 -57.48
N ALA A 9 -87.13 -114.11 -58.54
CA ALA A 9 -86.63 -114.16 -59.93
C ALA A 9 -86.05 -112.81 -60.42
N ASN A 10 -86.26 -111.72 -59.66
CA ASN A 10 -85.75 -110.38 -59.92
C ASN A 10 -84.40 -110.07 -59.22
N TRP A 11 -83.83 -111.00 -58.44
CA TRP A 11 -82.59 -110.82 -57.68
C TRP A 11 -81.39 -110.36 -58.53
N LYS A 12 -81.24 -110.90 -59.75
CA LYS A 12 -80.13 -110.51 -60.65
C LYS A 12 -80.25 -109.09 -61.19
N GLN A 13 -81.48 -108.61 -61.46
CA GLN A 13 -81.74 -107.23 -61.88
C GLN A 13 -81.58 -106.28 -60.70
N MET A 14 -82.16 -106.59 -59.54
CA MET A 14 -81.97 -105.85 -58.29
C MET A 14 -80.48 -105.72 -57.92
N ARG A 15 -79.69 -106.79 -58.05
CA ARG A 15 -78.24 -106.78 -57.79
C ARG A 15 -77.47 -105.89 -58.77
N ARG A 16 -77.82 -105.91 -60.07
CA ARG A 16 -77.21 -105.03 -61.08
C ARG A 16 -77.54 -103.57 -60.82
N GLU A 17 -78.78 -103.27 -60.42
CA GLU A 17 -79.16 -101.91 -60.02
C GLU A 17 -78.47 -101.49 -58.72
N GLN A 18 -78.34 -102.39 -57.74
CA GLN A 18 -77.56 -102.15 -56.51
C GLN A 18 -76.10 -101.82 -56.81
N ILE A 19 -75.46 -102.58 -57.71
CA ILE A 19 -74.08 -102.34 -58.14
C ILE A 19 -73.98 -100.99 -58.87
N ARG A 20 -74.93 -100.69 -59.77
CA ARG A 20 -74.96 -99.41 -60.51
C ARG A 20 -75.19 -98.21 -59.59
N MET A 21 -76.01 -98.38 -58.56
CA MET A 21 -76.23 -97.36 -57.52
C MET A 21 -74.99 -97.21 -56.64
N SER A 22 -74.31 -98.30 -56.27
CA SER A 22 -73.05 -98.23 -55.51
C SER A 22 -71.91 -97.61 -56.32
N GLU A 23 -71.79 -97.92 -57.61
CA GLU A 23 -70.78 -97.33 -58.50
C GLU A 23 -71.01 -95.83 -58.69
N ARG A 24 -72.28 -95.39 -58.82
CA ARG A 24 -72.63 -93.97 -58.88
C ARG A 24 -72.34 -93.25 -57.57
N ALA A 25 -72.66 -93.89 -56.43
CA ALA A 25 -72.36 -93.35 -55.11
C ALA A 25 -70.84 -93.25 -54.87
N LEU A 26 -70.07 -94.27 -55.24
CA LEU A 26 -68.61 -94.27 -55.13
C LEU A 26 -67.96 -93.24 -56.05
N LYS A 27 -68.42 -93.10 -57.30
CA LYS A 27 -67.97 -92.03 -58.21
C LYS A 27 -68.29 -90.65 -57.65
N GLY A 28 -69.50 -90.44 -57.13
CA GLY A 28 -69.89 -89.19 -56.47
C GLY A 28 -69.00 -88.87 -55.26
N GLN A 29 -68.71 -89.86 -54.42
CA GLN A 29 -67.79 -89.73 -53.29
C GLN A 29 -66.35 -89.42 -53.73
N MET A 30 -65.86 -90.06 -54.79
CA MET A 30 -64.52 -89.78 -55.35
C MET A 30 -64.44 -88.35 -55.88
N ASP A 31 -65.40 -87.93 -56.70
CA ASP A 31 -65.43 -86.58 -57.29
C ASP A 31 -65.54 -85.50 -56.20
N GLU A 32 -66.33 -85.76 -55.16
CA GLU A 32 -66.46 -84.86 -54.01
C GLU A 32 -65.18 -84.80 -53.17
N ASN A 33 -64.49 -85.92 -53.00
CA ASN A 33 -63.21 -85.96 -52.30
C ASN A 33 -62.09 -85.25 -53.09
N ILE A 34 -62.08 -85.38 -54.43
CA ILE A 34 -61.18 -84.63 -55.32
C ILE A 34 -61.46 -83.12 -55.21
N ARG A 35 -62.73 -82.69 -55.30
CA ARG A 35 -63.10 -81.27 -55.13
C ARG A 35 -62.73 -80.74 -53.75
N ARG A 36 -62.87 -81.55 -52.70
CA ARG A 36 -62.42 -81.18 -51.35
C ARG A 36 -60.91 -80.99 -51.31
N GLN A 37 -60.12 -81.91 -51.87
CA GLN A 37 -58.67 -81.76 -51.94
C GLN A 37 -58.23 -80.55 -52.75
N GLU A 38 -58.89 -80.22 -53.86
CA GLU A 38 -58.60 -79.01 -54.64
C GLU A 38 -58.90 -77.74 -53.84
N ARG A 39 -60.00 -77.71 -53.09
CA ARG A 39 -60.33 -76.58 -52.19
C ARG A 39 -59.31 -76.42 -51.08
N GLU A 40 -58.89 -77.52 -50.43
CA GLU A 40 -57.83 -77.48 -49.42
C GLU A 40 -56.50 -77.01 -50.02
N LYS A 41 -56.10 -77.54 -51.18
CA LYS A 41 -54.88 -77.08 -51.87
C LYS A 41 -54.93 -75.60 -52.24
N HIS A 42 -56.09 -75.12 -52.70
CA HIS A 42 -56.29 -73.71 -53.03
C HIS A 42 -56.22 -72.84 -51.76
N LYS A 43 -56.83 -73.29 -50.66
CA LYS A 43 -56.76 -72.62 -49.36
C LYS A 43 -55.33 -72.57 -48.82
N ASP A 44 -54.61 -73.70 -48.84
CA ASP A 44 -53.20 -73.77 -48.44
C ASP A 44 -52.31 -72.83 -49.29
N MET A 45 -52.61 -72.71 -50.59
CA MET A 45 -51.87 -71.81 -51.49
C MET A 45 -52.12 -70.35 -51.14
N LEU A 46 -53.37 -69.97 -50.86
CA LEU A 46 -53.71 -68.62 -50.40
C LEU A 46 -53.06 -68.30 -49.05
N GLU A 47 -53.16 -69.21 -48.08
CA GLU A 47 -52.52 -69.04 -46.76
C GLU A 47 -51.00 -68.86 -46.89
N LYS A 48 -50.35 -69.64 -47.76
CA LYS A 48 -48.92 -69.47 -48.06
C LYS A 48 -48.61 -68.12 -48.69
N GLN A 49 -49.44 -67.64 -49.63
CA GLN A 49 -49.25 -66.33 -50.25
C GLN A 49 -49.41 -65.19 -49.23
N GLU A 50 -50.42 -65.28 -48.36
CA GLU A 50 -50.65 -64.30 -47.29
C GLU A 50 -49.46 -64.28 -46.31
N LEU A 51 -48.97 -65.44 -45.90
CA LEU A 51 -47.81 -65.54 -45.00
C LEU A 51 -46.54 -64.95 -45.66
N LEU A 52 -46.32 -65.21 -46.94
CA LEU A 52 -45.21 -64.61 -47.68
C LEU A 52 -45.35 -63.08 -47.76
N HIS A 53 -46.55 -62.57 -48.02
CA HIS A 53 -46.80 -61.13 -48.06
C HIS A 53 -46.56 -60.48 -46.69
N GLN A 54 -47.07 -61.09 -45.62
CA GLN A 54 -46.84 -60.63 -44.25
C GLN A 54 -45.34 -60.61 -43.91
N ASN A 55 -44.61 -61.68 -44.26
CA ASN A 55 -43.16 -61.74 -44.06
C ASN A 55 -42.43 -60.63 -44.84
N GLN A 56 -42.82 -60.35 -46.08
CA GLN A 56 -42.25 -59.25 -46.87
C GLN A 56 -42.51 -57.88 -46.23
N VAL A 57 -43.73 -57.64 -45.75
CA VAL A 57 -44.10 -56.40 -45.05
C VAL A 57 -43.30 -56.26 -43.76
N GLN A 58 -43.16 -57.33 -42.98
CA GLN A 58 -42.37 -57.33 -41.74
C GLN A 58 -40.89 -57.02 -41.99
N LEU A 59 -40.29 -57.64 -43.01
CA LEU A 59 -38.90 -57.35 -43.40
C LEU A 59 -38.72 -55.90 -43.83
N HIS A 60 -39.66 -55.36 -44.61
CA HIS A 60 -39.62 -53.97 -45.02
C HIS A 60 -39.77 -53.00 -43.84
N GLN A 61 -40.68 -53.28 -42.91
CA GLN A 61 -40.87 -52.49 -41.69
C GLN A 61 -39.61 -52.53 -40.80
N ALA A 62 -39.01 -53.71 -40.60
CA ALA A 62 -37.79 -53.86 -39.83
C ALA A 62 -36.62 -53.08 -40.45
N ALA A 63 -36.48 -53.10 -41.78
CA ALA A 63 -35.47 -52.31 -42.49
C ALA A 63 -35.67 -50.80 -42.28
N LEU A 64 -36.91 -50.30 -42.40
CA LEU A 64 -37.24 -48.90 -42.14
C LEU A 64 -36.99 -48.47 -40.69
N GLU A 65 -37.28 -49.35 -39.72
CA GLU A 65 -36.99 -49.08 -38.31
C GLU A 65 -35.50 -48.99 -38.04
N GLU A 66 -34.69 -49.86 -38.62
CA GLU A 66 -33.23 -49.79 -38.50
C GLU A 66 -32.67 -48.51 -39.11
N GLU A 67 -33.16 -48.07 -40.26
CA GLU A 67 -32.76 -46.78 -40.84
C GLU A 67 -33.18 -45.60 -39.95
N ARG A 68 -34.39 -45.63 -39.38
CA ARG A 68 -34.81 -44.60 -38.40
C ARG A 68 -33.93 -44.60 -37.15
N ARG A 69 -33.56 -45.77 -36.64
CA ARG A 69 -32.65 -45.90 -35.48
C ARG A 69 -31.26 -45.35 -35.80
N LYS A 70 -30.72 -45.66 -36.98
CA LYS A 70 -29.44 -45.10 -37.45
C LYS A 70 -29.52 -43.58 -37.56
N ALA A 71 -30.56 -43.06 -38.22
CA ALA A 71 -30.78 -41.62 -38.36
C ALA A 71 -30.88 -40.92 -36.99
N ALA A 72 -31.62 -41.50 -36.04
CA ALA A 72 -31.74 -40.97 -34.68
C ALA A 72 -30.39 -40.98 -33.94
N ARG A 73 -29.58 -42.04 -34.07
CA ARG A 73 -28.24 -42.10 -33.47
C ARG A 73 -27.30 -41.06 -34.07
N ILE A 74 -27.32 -40.86 -35.39
CA ILE A 74 -26.50 -39.86 -36.07
C ILE A 74 -26.91 -38.45 -35.62
N ALA A 75 -28.22 -38.17 -35.57
CA ALA A 75 -28.74 -36.90 -35.07
C ALA A 75 -28.30 -36.64 -33.62
N LEU A 76 -28.45 -37.62 -32.74
CA LEU A 76 -28.01 -37.51 -31.35
C LEU A 76 -26.49 -37.30 -31.24
N HIS A 77 -25.70 -38.03 -32.04
CA HIS A 77 -24.25 -37.86 -32.07
C HIS A 77 -23.87 -36.44 -32.51
N SER A 78 -24.46 -35.95 -33.59
CA SER A 78 -24.21 -34.60 -34.08
C SER A 78 -24.61 -33.51 -33.07
N PHE A 79 -25.73 -33.71 -32.36
CA PHE A 79 -26.17 -32.81 -31.29
C PHE A 79 -25.21 -32.82 -30.11
N ASN A 80 -24.81 -34.00 -29.64
CA ASN A 80 -23.85 -34.13 -28.54
C ASN A 80 -22.49 -33.52 -28.91
N GLN A 81 -22.07 -33.67 -30.17
CA GLN A 81 -20.84 -33.05 -30.68
C GLN A 81 -20.95 -31.52 -30.69
N ALA A 82 -22.06 -30.96 -31.18
CA ALA A 82 -22.31 -29.52 -31.16
C ALA A 82 -22.34 -28.97 -29.73
N GLN A 83 -23.03 -29.65 -28.81
CA GLN A 83 -23.08 -29.27 -27.40
C GLN A 83 -21.71 -29.34 -26.72
N ALA A 84 -20.89 -30.34 -27.06
CA ALA A 84 -19.52 -30.42 -26.55
C ALA A 84 -18.64 -29.27 -27.06
N ALA A 85 -18.80 -28.88 -28.33
CA ALA A 85 -18.11 -27.73 -28.90
C ALA A 85 -18.52 -26.41 -28.22
N GLU A 86 -19.82 -26.18 -28.04
CA GLU A 86 -20.36 -24.99 -27.35
C GLU A 86 -19.83 -24.87 -25.91
N ARG A 87 -19.79 -25.99 -25.17
CA ARG A 87 -19.21 -26.02 -23.83
C ARG A 87 -17.72 -25.72 -23.84
N ALA A 88 -16.97 -26.25 -24.79
CA ALA A 88 -15.55 -25.98 -24.92
C ALA A 88 -15.27 -24.50 -25.25
N GLU A 89 -16.10 -23.87 -26.09
CA GLU A 89 -16.01 -22.44 -26.38
C GLU A 89 -16.36 -21.59 -25.16
N SER A 90 -17.43 -21.95 -24.45
CA SER A 90 -17.84 -21.27 -23.21
C SER A 90 -16.73 -21.31 -22.15
N LEU A 91 -16.09 -22.46 -21.97
CA LEU A 91 -14.95 -22.60 -21.04
C LEU A 91 -13.74 -21.75 -21.45
N LYS A 92 -13.45 -21.65 -22.76
CA LYS A 92 -12.36 -20.80 -23.25
C LYS A 92 -12.66 -19.32 -23.01
N GLU A 93 -13.91 -18.89 -23.20
CA GLU A 93 -14.30 -17.51 -22.94
C GLU A 93 -14.26 -17.20 -21.43
N GLN A 94 -14.72 -18.12 -20.58
CA GLN A 94 -14.58 -18.00 -19.12
C GLN A 94 -13.11 -17.87 -18.70
N HIS A 95 -12.23 -18.72 -19.22
CA HIS A 95 -10.80 -18.63 -18.94
C HIS A 95 -10.21 -17.27 -19.36
N ARG A 96 -10.60 -16.76 -20.53
CA ARG A 96 -10.17 -15.43 -20.98
C ARG A 96 -10.70 -14.32 -20.05
N GLN A 97 -11.94 -14.42 -19.59
CA GLN A 97 -12.51 -13.47 -18.64
C GLN A 97 -11.75 -13.50 -17.31
N GLU A 98 -11.51 -14.69 -16.77
CA GLU A 98 -10.71 -14.88 -15.55
C GLU A 98 -9.30 -14.29 -15.71
N GLU A 99 -8.62 -14.51 -16.84
CA GLU A 99 -7.32 -13.88 -17.10
C GLU A 99 -7.40 -12.35 -17.11
N THR A 100 -8.42 -11.77 -17.73
CA THR A 100 -8.61 -10.31 -17.74
C THR A 100 -8.94 -9.75 -16.36
N GLU A 101 -9.77 -10.44 -15.59
CA GLU A 101 -10.12 -10.06 -14.22
C GLU A 101 -8.90 -10.16 -13.30
N ASN A 102 -8.13 -11.26 -13.38
CA ASN A 102 -6.88 -11.44 -12.65
C ASN A 102 -5.87 -10.32 -12.95
N LEU A 103 -5.73 -9.94 -14.22
CA LEU A 103 -4.88 -8.82 -14.61
C LEU A 103 -5.39 -7.50 -14.01
N ALA A 104 -6.69 -7.24 -14.08
CA ALA A 104 -7.30 -6.04 -13.50
C ALA A 104 -7.11 -5.99 -11.97
N GLU A 105 -7.33 -7.09 -11.27
CA GLU A 105 -7.12 -7.21 -9.83
C GLU A 105 -5.66 -6.94 -9.45
N MET A 106 -4.70 -7.52 -10.19
CA MET A 106 -3.29 -7.23 -9.98
C MET A 106 -2.99 -5.74 -10.19
N TRP A 107 -3.50 -5.14 -11.26
CA TRP A 107 -3.30 -3.71 -11.52
C TRP A 107 -3.90 -2.82 -10.42
N HIS A 108 -5.13 -3.10 -10.00
CA HIS A 108 -5.78 -2.36 -8.91
C HIS A 108 -5.05 -2.52 -7.59
N THR A 109 -4.58 -3.74 -7.29
CA THR A 109 -3.80 -4.02 -6.09
C THR A 109 -2.48 -3.26 -6.11
N MET A 110 -1.73 -3.35 -7.21
CA MET A 110 -0.43 -2.68 -7.36
C MET A 110 -0.54 -1.15 -7.35
N THR A 111 -1.63 -0.60 -7.87
CA THR A 111 -1.89 0.85 -7.91
C THR A 111 -2.61 1.36 -6.66
N SER A 112 -3.01 0.46 -5.75
CA SER A 112 -3.69 0.81 -4.51
C SER A 112 -2.79 1.66 -3.61
N ASP A 113 -3.39 2.65 -2.94
CA ASP A 113 -2.74 3.54 -1.97
C ASP A 113 -2.03 2.79 -0.83
N MET A 114 -2.45 1.55 -0.56
CA MET A 114 -1.81 0.67 0.41
C MET A 114 -0.44 0.20 -0.06
N LEU A 115 -0.28 -0.18 -1.33
CA LEU A 115 0.98 -0.70 -1.88
C LEU A 115 1.88 0.39 -2.45
N THR A 116 1.32 1.44 -3.04
CA THR A 116 2.09 2.58 -3.58
C THR A 116 2.54 3.57 -2.50
N GLU A 117 2.01 3.39 -1.29
CA GLU A 117 2.19 4.27 -0.15
C GLU A 117 1.94 5.76 -0.44
N CYS A 118 1.01 6.11 -1.33
CA CYS A 118 0.66 7.49 -1.69
C CYS A 118 0.59 8.43 -0.47
N ALA A 119 1.39 9.50 -0.48
CA ALA A 119 1.44 10.49 0.60
C ALA A 119 0.14 11.32 0.71
N ASP A 120 -0.57 11.48 -0.42
CA ASP A 120 -1.79 12.29 -0.52
C ASP A 120 -3.04 11.56 0.02
N ALA A 121 -2.99 10.24 0.16
CA ALA A 121 -4.12 9.43 0.63
C ALA A 121 -4.52 9.73 2.09
N GLY A 122 -3.65 10.40 2.85
CA GLY A 122 -3.90 10.86 4.21
C GLY A 122 -4.53 12.25 4.29
N GLU A 123 -4.56 13.02 3.20
CA GLU A 123 -5.14 14.37 3.20
C GLU A 123 -6.64 14.32 3.03
N ARG A 124 -7.33 15.07 3.89
CA ARG A 124 -8.77 15.28 3.81
C ARG A 124 -9.06 16.76 3.66
N ASP A 125 -9.79 17.08 2.60
CA ASP A 125 -10.41 18.39 2.45
C ASP A 125 -11.56 18.52 3.44
N VAL A 126 -11.41 19.46 4.37
CA VAL A 126 -12.41 19.72 5.41
C VAL A 126 -13.49 20.71 4.92
N GLY A 127 -13.34 21.25 3.71
CA GLY A 127 -14.24 22.25 3.15
C GLY A 127 -14.17 23.60 3.89
N GLY A 128 -14.82 24.62 3.33
CA GLY A 128 -14.91 25.94 3.95
C GLY A 128 -13.62 26.76 3.98
N GLY A 129 -12.71 26.54 3.01
CA GLY A 129 -11.46 27.30 2.88
C GLY A 129 -10.39 26.97 3.93
N LYS A 130 -10.59 25.92 4.73
CA LYS A 130 -9.57 25.44 5.66
C LYS A 130 -8.49 24.66 4.91
N PRO A 131 -7.21 24.77 5.32
CA PRO A 131 -6.15 23.95 4.75
C PRO A 131 -6.45 22.47 4.96
N PRO A 132 -5.99 21.58 4.04
CA PRO A 132 -6.20 20.15 4.16
C PRO A 132 -5.72 19.64 5.51
N GLN A 133 -6.53 18.80 6.16
CA GLN A 133 -6.14 18.15 7.41
C GLN A 133 -5.64 16.76 7.11
N ILE A 134 -4.55 16.36 7.77
CA ILE A 134 -4.00 15.03 7.61
C ILE A 134 -4.56 14.13 8.70
N LEU A 135 -5.08 12.98 8.28
CA LEU A 135 -5.63 11.98 9.16
C LEU A 135 -4.51 11.38 10.05
N PRO A 136 -4.69 11.33 11.40
CA PRO A 136 -3.64 10.84 12.30
C PRO A 136 -3.21 9.39 12.02
N ASP A 137 -4.16 8.53 11.64
CA ASP A 137 -3.96 7.12 11.29
C ASP A 137 -3.24 6.91 9.96
N ARG A 138 -3.23 7.92 9.09
CA ARG A 138 -2.61 7.88 7.75
C ARG A 138 -1.37 8.74 7.64
N TRP A 139 -0.86 9.26 8.75
CA TRP A 139 0.34 10.08 8.77
C TRP A 139 1.59 9.23 8.50
N LYS A 140 2.27 9.48 7.37
CA LYS A 140 3.49 8.77 6.94
C LYS A 140 4.78 9.59 7.10
N GLY A 141 4.70 10.75 7.74
CA GLY A 141 5.84 11.66 7.92
C GLY A 141 5.69 12.97 7.16
N ILE A 142 6.72 13.81 7.30
CA ILE A 142 6.76 15.16 6.72
C ILE A 142 7.03 15.08 5.22
N ARG A 143 6.32 15.87 4.42
CA ARG A 143 6.51 15.91 2.97
C ARG A 143 7.93 16.42 2.63
N PRO A 144 8.60 15.88 1.59
CA PRO A 144 9.91 16.38 1.17
C PRO A 144 9.92 17.88 0.85
N GLU A 145 8.81 18.42 0.35
CA GLU A 145 8.63 19.86 0.10
C GLU A 145 8.70 20.70 1.38
N GLN A 146 7.99 20.27 2.42
CA GLN A 146 8.01 20.91 3.74
C GLN A 146 9.40 20.77 4.38
N LEU A 147 10.07 19.64 4.20
CA LEU A 147 11.44 19.45 4.68
C LEU A 147 12.40 20.47 4.03
N ARG A 148 12.25 20.72 2.73
CA ARG A 148 13.04 21.73 2.01
C ARG A 148 12.77 23.15 2.52
N SER A 149 11.52 23.50 2.85
CA SER A 149 11.26 24.82 3.44
C SER A 149 11.93 24.96 4.81
N PHE A 150 11.85 23.95 5.67
CA PHE A 150 12.55 23.98 6.97
C PHE A 150 14.07 24.09 6.84
N GLN A 151 14.67 23.43 5.84
CA GLN A 151 16.10 23.56 5.56
C GLN A 151 16.46 25.00 5.20
N ARG A 152 15.68 25.64 4.31
CA ARG A 152 15.88 27.05 3.94
C ARG A 152 15.72 27.98 5.15
N ASP A 153 14.69 27.77 5.95
CA ASP A 153 14.47 28.59 7.15
C ASP A 153 15.62 28.46 8.14
N ARG A 154 16.14 27.23 8.33
CA ARG A 154 17.31 26.98 9.18
C ARG A 154 18.55 27.71 8.65
N GLU A 155 18.79 27.66 7.35
CA GLU A 155 19.90 28.40 6.73
C GLU A 155 19.77 29.91 6.93
N GLN A 156 18.57 30.46 6.77
CA GLN A 156 18.30 31.87 7.03
C GLN A 156 18.55 32.24 8.49
N GLN A 157 18.09 31.40 9.45
CA GLN A 157 18.34 31.62 10.87
C GLN A 157 19.83 31.59 11.21
N CYS A 158 20.59 30.64 10.65
CA CYS A 158 22.04 30.59 10.82
C CYS A 158 22.72 31.87 10.30
N GLN A 159 22.34 32.33 9.10
CA GLN A 159 22.86 33.57 8.53
C GLN A 159 22.51 34.80 9.37
N GLN A 160 21.27 34.89 9.87
CA GLN A 160 20.85 35.99 10.71
C GLN A 160 21.62 36.01 12.04
N LYS A 161 21.79 34.85 12.68
CA LYS A 161 22.57 34.72 13.91
C LYS A 161 24.03 35.10 13.69
N GLN A 162 24.62 34.70 12.58
CA GLN A 162 25.98 35.08 12.21
C GLN A 162 26.12 36.61 12.10
N LYS A 163 25.20 37.27 11.39
CA LYS A 163 25.16 38.74 11.27
C LYS A 163 25.04 39.42 12.64
N GLN A 164 24.21 38.89 13.54
CA GLN A 164 24.07 39.42 14.90
C GLN A 164 25.37 39.28 15.70
N CYS A 165 26.03 38.12 15.64
CA CYS A 165 27.31 37.91 16.29
C CYS A 165 28.39 38.87 15.77
N ASP A 166 28.43 39.09 14.45
CA ASP A 166 29.40 40.01 13.85
C ASP A 166 29.09 41.47 14.22
N ALA A 167 27.82 41.87 14.27
CA ALA A 167 27.42 43.19 14.76
C ALA A 167 27.79 43.39 16.24
N ALA A 168 27.58 42.38 17.09
CA ALA A 168 27.96 42.43 18.50
C ALA A 168 29.47 42.58 18.68
N LYS A 169 30.28 41.83 17.92
CA LYS A 169 31.75 42.00 17.92
C LYS A 169 32.18 43.42 17.56
N ILE A 170 31.52 44.03 16.58
CA ILE A 170 31.80 45.43 16.18
C ILE A 170 31.46 46.39 17.31
N GLN A 171 30.30 46.20 17.97
CA GLN A 171 29.89 47.02 19.11
C GLN A 171 30.85 46.88 20.30
N ASP A 172 31.23 45.64 20.65
CA ASP A 172 32.19 45.37 21.72
C ASP A 172 33.56 45.99 21.42
N ALA A 173 34.02 45.91 20.17
CA ALA A 173 35.27 46.55 19.76
C ALA A 173 35.20 48.08 19.87
N ALA A 174 34.07 48.69 19.49
CA ALA A 174 33.84 50.12 19.64
C ALA A 174 33.82 50.54 21.12
N TRP A 175 33.13 49.77 21.98
CA TRP A 175 33.10 49.99 23.41
C TRP A 175 34.49 49.88 24.05
N ASN A 176 35.26 48.84 23.70
CA ASN A 176 36.62 48.66 24.19
C ASN A 176 37.53 49.83 23.79
N LEU A 177 37.40 50.34 22.56
CA LEU A 177 38.14 51.52 22.11
C LEU A 177 37.76 52.75 22.95
N GLU A 178 36.47 52.98 23.19
CA GLU A 178 36.00 54.08 24.03
C GLU A 178 36.58 53.98 25.45
N GLN A 179 36.54 52.78 26.07
CA GLN A 179 37.13 52.54 27.39
C GLN A 179 38.63 52.85 27.40
N LEU A 180 39.40 52.38 26.41
CA LEU A 180 40.82 52.68 26.30
C LEU A 180 41.09 54.19 26.20
N THR A 181 40.27 54.94 25.46
CA THR A 181 40.42 56.40 25.39
C THR A 181 40.11 57.09 26.72
N LEU A 182 39.12 56.59 27.47
CA LEU A 182 38.78 57.12 28.79
C LEU A 182 39.89 56.81 29.80
N THR A 183 40.40 55.58 29.83
CA THR A 183 41.54 55.19 30.69
C THR A 183 42.76 56.04 30.38
N ARG A 184 43.11 56.22 29.10
CA ARG A 184 44.24 57.06 28.70
C ARG A 184 44.07 58.51 29.14
N LYS A 185 42.88 59.10 28.98
CA LYS A 185 42.59 60.45 29.48
C LYS A 185 42.71 60.53 31.01
N ALA A 186 42.23 59.52 31.73
CA ALA A 186 42.35 59.47 33.18
C ALA A 186 43.82 59.38 33.63
N GLU A 187 44.63 58.56 32.97
CA GLU A 187 46.08 58.46 33.21
C GLU A 187 46.79 59.79 32.94
N GLU A 188 46.46 60.48 31.84
CA GLU A 188 47.00 61.80 31.53
C GLU A 188 46.64 62.84 32.62
N GLU A 189 45.40 62.82 33.13
CA GLU A 189 44.99 63.68 34.24
C GLU A 189 45.69 63.33 35.56
N GLU A 190 45.85 62.05 35.90
CA GLU A 190 46.60 61.63 37.08
C GLU A 190 48.07 62.04 36.99
N ARG A 191 48.69 61.93 35.80
CA ARG A 191 50.05 62.44 35.57
C ARG A 191 50.14 63.95 35.79
N ARG A 192 49.19 64.73 35.26
CA ARG A 192 49.12 66.19 35.47
C ARG A 192 48.97 66.53 36.96
N LYS A 193 48.14 65.79 37.70
CA LYS A 193 48.00 65.96 39.16
C LYS A 193 49.30 65.65 39.89
N ALA A 194 49.97 64.54 39.54
CA ALA A 194 51.24 64.15 40.15
C ALA A 194 52.34 65.18 39.91
N GLU A 195 52.43 65.74 38.70
CA GLU A 195 53.36 66.82 38.36
C GLU A 195 53.10 68.07 39.23
N LYS A 196 51.85 68.54 39.33
CA LYS A 196 51.48 69.66 40.21
C LYS A 196 51.80 69.39 41.67
N MET A 197 51.52 68.19 42.17
CA MET A 197 51.85 67.80 43.55
C MET A 197 53.37 67.81 43.79
N ARG A 198 54.16 67.38 42.81
CA ARG A 198 55.63 67.46 42.87
C ARG A 198 56.11 68.90 42.92
N GLU A 199 55.56 69.79 42.09
CA GLU A 199 55.88 71.21 42.10
C GLU A 199 55.57 71.85 43.46
N LEU A 200 54.37 71.59 44.01
CA LEU A 200 53.98 72.06 45.33
C LEU A 200 54.92 71.54 46.42
N ARG A 201 55.35 70.27 46.34
CA ARG A 201 56.31 69.70 47.27
C ARG A 201 57.66 70.41 47.22
N ILE A 202 58.17 70.68 46.02
CA ILE A 202 59.42 71.44 45.83
C ILE A 202 59.30 72.84 46.43
N GLN A 203 58.19 73.54 46.19
CA GLN A 203 57.95 74.86 46.76
C GLN A 203 57.90 74.82 48.30
N MET A 204 57.23 73.82 48.88
CA MET A 204 57.16 73.62 50.32
C MET A 204 58.55 73.33 50.91
N ASP A 205 59.34 72.47 50.27
CA ASP A 205 60.70 72.15 50.71
C ASP A 205 61.60 73.40 50.69
N GLN A 206 61.51 74.23 49.64
CA GLN A 206 62.23 75.51 49.58
C GLN A 206 61.81 76.47 50.70
N TYR A 207 60.51 76.56 50.98
CA TYR A 207 59.99 77.37 52.08
C TYR A 207 60.51 76.87 53.44
N ASN A 208 60.44 75.56 53.70
CA ASN A 208 60.97 74.93 54.90
C ASN A 208 62.47 75.15 55.07
N MET A 209 63.25 75.10 53.97
CA MET A 209 64.68 75.42 54.02
C MET A 209 64.95 76.87 54.44
N LYS A 210 64.18 77.84 53.94
CA LYS A 210 64.30 79.24 54.36
C LYS A 210 63.96 79.39 55.84
N LEU A 211 62.83 78.83 56.26
CA LEU A 211 62.39 78.86 57.66
C LEU A 211 63.41 78.22 58.60
N ALA A 212 63.98 77.07 58.24
CA ALA A 212 65.01 76.41 59.04
C ALA A 212 66.29 77.24 59.17
N ARG A 213 66.70 77.97 58.12
CA ARG A 213 67.84 78.91 58.18
C ARG A 213 67.54 80.06 59.13
N GLU A 214 66.35 80.65 59.04
CA GLU A 214 65.91 81.72 59.94
C GLU A 214 65.88 81.26 61.40
N GLN A 215 65.33 80.07 61.67
CA GLN A 215 65.32 79.48 63.01
C GLN A 215 66.73 79.22 63.54
N ARG A 216 67.65 78.65 62.73
CA ARG A 216 69.05 78.44 63.15
C ARG A 216 69.74 79.77 63.44
N ALA A 217 69.59 80.78 62.58
CA ALA A 217 70.15 82.10 62.79
C ALA A 217 69.62 82.73 64.10
N HIS A 218 68.33 82.57 64.38
CA HIS A 218 67.72 83.01 65.63
C HIS A 218 68.26 82.26 66.86
N GLN A 219 68.39 80.94 66.79
CA GLN A 219 68.99 80.13 67.85
C GLN A 219 70.45 80.49 68.10
N GLU A 220 71.23 80.72 67.05
CA GLU A 220 72.60 81.19 67.18
C GLU A 220 72.68 82.56 67.84
N TYR A 221 71.78 83.49 67.50
CA TYR A 221 71.68 84.78 68.16
C TYR A 221 71.38 84.64 69.66
N LEU A 222 70.39 83.81 70.02
CA LEU A 222 70.04 83.54 71.42
C LEU A 222 71.23 82.95 72.18
N ASN A 223 71.85 81.90 71.65
CA ASN A 223 72.95 81.22 72.32
C ASN A 223 74.19 82.12 72.47
N LYS A 224 74.61 82.82 71.42
CA LYS A 224 75.85 83.61 71.40
C LYS A 224 75.73 84.98 72.07
N LYS A 225 74.57 85.65 71.95
CA LYS A 225 74.39 87.01 72.49
C LYS A 225 73.60 87.07 73.78
N LEU A 226 72.56 86.24 73.93
CA LEU A 226 71.65 86.32 75.08
C LEU A 226 72.06 85.36 76.21
N TYR A 227 72.35 84.10 75.89
CA TYR A 227 72.65 83.05 76.86
C TYR A 227 74.13 82.90 77.21
N THR A 228 75.02 83.59 76.50
CA THR A 228 76.44 83.64 76.88
C THR A 228 76.62 84.66 78.00
N ASN A 229 76.51 84.19 79.25
CA ASN A 229 76.67 85.03 80.43
C ASN A 229 78.17 85.35 80.62
N LYS A 230 78.59 86.55 80.21
CA LYS A 230 79.95 87.03 80.46
C LYS A 230 80.01 87.59 81.88
N PRO A 231 80.88 87.09 82.77
CA PRO A 231 81.00 87.65 84.11
C PRO A 231 81.33 89.14 84.04
N THR A 232 80.49 89.95 84.67
CA THR A 232 80.65 91.40 84.78
C THR A 232 81.94 91.74 85.52
N LYS A 233 82.60 92.87 85.23
CA LYS A 233 83.86 93.26 85.90
C LYS A 233 83.74 93.20 87.44
N ASP A 234 82.56 93.54 87.97
CA ASP A 234 82.20 93.45 89.39
C ASP A 234 82.36 92.03 89.99
N TYR A 235 82.15 90.97 89.20
CA TYR A 235 82.37 89.58 89.64
C TYR A 235 83.85 89.31 89.93
N PHE A 236 84.77 89.82 89.11
CA PHE A 236 86.20 89.62 89.32
C PHE A 236 86.74 90.47 90.49
N TYR A 237 86.13 91.62 90.77
CA TYR A 237 86.46 92.44 91.93
C TYR A 237 86.03 91.81 93.27
N GLN A 238 85.30 90.70 93.29
CA GLN A 238 84.94 89.99 94.53
C GLN A 238 86.10 89.12 95.09
N PHE A 239 87.02 88.67 94.23
CA PHE A 239 88.14 87.82 94.63
C PHE A 239 89.37 88.68 95.01
N ASN A 240 90.09 88.31 96.08
CA ASN A 240 91.27 89.01 96.64
C ASN A 240 91.02 90.40 97.24
N THR A 241 89.81 90.68 97.73
CA THR A 241 89.49 91.94 98.45
C THR A 241 89.77 91.91 99.96
N SER A 242 90.14 90.76 100.53
CA SER A 242 90.43 90.58 101.95
C SER A 242 91.76 89.83 102.14
N SER A 243 92.66 90.36 102.95
CA SER A 243 93.98 89.79 103.26
C SER A 243 93.95 88.76 104.41
N ARG A 244 92.84 88.02 104.55
CA ARG A 244 92.53 87.18 105.71
C ARG A 244 92.35 85.72 105.32
#